data_AF-A0A7S3FM37-F1
#
_entry.id   AF-A0A7S3FM37-F1
#
_cell.length_a   1.000
_cell.length_b   1.000
_cell.length_c   1.000
_cell.angle_alpha   90.00
_cell.angle_beta   90.00
_cell.angle_gamma   90.00
#
_symmetry.space_group_name_H-M   'P 1'
#
loop_
_entity.id
_entity.type
_entity.pdbx_description
1 polymer ?
#
loop_
_entity_poly.entity_id
_entity_poly.type
_entity_poly.pdbx_seq_one_letter_code
_entity_poly.pdbx_strand_id
1 'polypeptide(L)'
;MADDDFLPWVALNVDAASLAPGQRVLVKGRTGRTVVVLRAFDGDLSCLDHHCFHAGAALGSGALIEIEEIGTVLECPAHGYRVSVRSGERVASTCPAEGAEARWEACGQRVQRIHPTRVDPCTGKVLVQIGACGHSPSVPQ
;
A
#
# COMPACT_ATOMS: atom_id res chain seq x y z
N MET A 1 -7.82 -16.10 -18.73
CA MET A 1 -7.17 -16.49 -17.47
C MET A 1 -5.69 -16.20 -17.67
N ALA A 2 -5.19 -15.12 -17.11
CA ALA A 2 -3.75 -14.87 -17.09
C ALA A 2 -3.34 -15.12 -15.64
N ASP A 3 -2.66 -16.22 -15.39
CA ASP A 3 -2.09 -16.56 -14.09
C ASP A 3 -1.05 -15.49 -13.71
N ASP A 4 -1.38 -14.66 -12.71
CA ASP A 4 -0.50 -13.63 -12.13
C ASP A 4 0.74 -14.25 -11.44
N ASP A 5 0.77 -15.58 -11.30
CA ASP A 5 1.84 -16.38 -10.68
C ASP A 5 3.21 -16.24 -11.40
N PHE A 6 3.23 -15.71 -12.62
CA PHE A 6 4.45 -15.57 -13.44
C PHE A 6 4.85 -14.12 -13.75
N LEU A 7 4.30 -13.13 -13.06
CA LEU A 7 4.73 -11.75 -13.31
C LEU A 7 6.22 -11.57 -12.98
N PRO A 8 7.01 -10.95 -13.88
CA PRO A 8 8.41 -10.74 -13.62
C PRO A 8 8.61 -9.77 -12.47
N TRP A 9 9.59 -10.06 -11.62
CA TRP A 9 10.08 -9.10 -10.64
C TRP A 9 10.80 -7.97 -11.36
N VAL A 10 10.35 -6.74 -11.13
CA VAL A 10 10.98 -5.53 -11.67
C VAL A 10 11.79 -4.88 -10.56
N ALA A 11 13.10 -4.74 -10.79
CA ALA A 11 13.94 -3.97 -9.90
C ALA A 11 13.66 -2.47 -10.05
N LEU A 12 13.29 -1.83 -8.95
CA LEU A 12 13.16 -0.39 -8.87
C LEU A 12 14.54 0.20 -8.54
N ASN A 13 14.80 1.42 -9.01
CA ASN A 13 16.00 2.14 -8.62
C ASN A 13 15.83 2.79 -7.23
N VAL A 14 15.47 1.97 -6.25
CA VAL A 14 15.24 2.33 -4.85
C VAL A 14 16.02 1.32 -4.02
N ASP A 15 16.96 1.83 -3.22
CA ASP A 15 17.66 1.01 -2.24
C ASP A 15 16.76 0.84 -1.00
N ALA A 16 16.53 -0.40 -0.57
CA ALA A 16 15.67 -0.68 0.56
C ALA A 16 16.15 0.00 1.85
N ALA A 17 17.47 0.05 2.09
CA ALA A 17 18.06 0.65 3.28
C ALA A 17 17.98 2.18 3.28
N SER A 18 17.73 2.81 2.12
CA SER A 18 17.55 4.26 2.02
C SER A 18 16.21 4.77 2.57
N LEU A 19 15.24 3.87 2.80
CA LEU A 19 13.95 4.20 3.38
C LEU A 19 13.96 3.81 4.86
N ALA A 20 14.00 4.79 5.77
CA ALA A 20 13.70 4.57 7.18
C ALA A 20 12.18 4.33 7.40
N PRO A 21 11.75 3.74 8.53
CA PRO A 21 10.34 3.61 8.86
C PRO A 21 9.58 4.94 8.71
N GLY A 22 8.43 4.90 8.05
CA GLY A 22 7.60 6.05 7.69
C GLY A 22 8.03 6.81 6.42
N GLN A 23 9.20 6.50 5.86
CA GLN A 23 9.64 7.10 4.60
C GLN A 23 9.06 6.40 3.38
N ARG A 24 8.95 7.16 2.30
CA ARG A 24 8.40 6.69 1.03
C ARG A 24 9.03 7.39 -0.16
N VAL A 25 8.97 6.74 -1.30
CA VAL A 25 9.37 7.28 -2.59
C VAL A 25 8.31 6.96 -3.64
N LEU A 26 8.07 7.91 -4.53
CA LEU A 26 7.19 7.71 -5.69
C LEU A 26 8.01 7.21 -6.86
N VAL A 27 7.56 6.13 -7.49
CA VAL A 27 8.20 5.54 -8.65
C VAL A 27 7.24 5.58 -9.82
N LYS A 28 7.59 6.36 -10.84
CA LYS A 28 6.82 6.48 -12.08
C LYS A 28 7.34 5.46 -13.10
N GLY A 29 6.47 4.53 -13.48
CA GLY A 29 6.73 3.53 -14.51
C GLY A 29 6.62 4.10 -15.92
N ARG A 30 7.18 3.37 -16.90
CA ARG A 30 7.16 3.76 -18.33
C ARG A 30 5.76 3.75 -18.95
N THR A 31 4.83 3.00 -18.36
CA THR A 31 3.42 2.92 -18.78
C THR A 31 2.56 4.05 -18.22
N GLY A 32 3.15 5.02 -17.51
CA GLY A 32 2.43 6.10 -16.83
C GLY A 32 1.90 5.73 -15.44
N ARG A 33 1.90 4.44 -15.07
CA ARG A 33 1.54 4.01 -13.72
C ARG A 33 2.56 4.52 -12.71
N THR A 34 2.08 5.16 -11.66
CA THR A 34 2.90 5.60 -10.52
C THR A 34 2.55 4.76 -9.30
N VAL A 35 3.56 4.23 -8.65
CA VAL A 35 3.44 3.49 -7.39
C VAL A 35 4.16 4.25 -6.29
N VAL A 36 3.75 4.04 -5.05
CA VAL A 36 4.47 4.47 -3.86
C VAL A 36 5.11 3.25 -3.23
N VAL A 37 6.43 3.32 -3.02
CA VAL A 37 7.18 2.36 -2.21
C VAL A 37 7.41 3.03 -0.86
N LEU A 38 7.04 2.36 0.22
CA LEU A 38 7.17 2.90 1.57
C LEU A 38 7.73 1.84 2.51
N ARG A 39 8.42 2.29 3.56
CA ARG A 39 8.71 1.48 4.72
C ARG A 39 7.69 1.81 5.80
N ALA A 40 6.89 0.83 6.20
CA ALA A 40 5.93 0.94 7.28
C ALA A 40 6.64 1.22 8.62
N PHE A 41 5.88 1.67 9.62
CA PHE A 41 6.43 1.99 10.94
C PHE A 41 7.01 0.76 11.65
N ASP A 42 6.44 -0.43 11.41
CA ASP A 42 6.97 -1.72 11.85
C ASP A 42 8.23 -2.18 11.09
N GLY A 43 8.65 -1.43 10.07
CA GLY A 43 9.82 -1.71 9.26
C GLY A 43 9.55 -2.51 7.99
N ASP A 44 8.34 -3.01 7.74
CA ASP A 44 8.05 -3.76 6.51
C ASP A 44 8.04 -2.86 5.27
N LEU A 45 8.46 -3.40 4.12
CA LEU A 45 8.31 -2.70 2.83
C LEU A 45 6.93 -2.97 2.24
N SER A 46 6.29 -1.93 1.74
CA SER A 46 5.03 -2.00 1.02
C SER A 46 5.11 -1.22 -0.28
N CYS A 47 4.43 -1.71 -1.31
CA CYS A 47 4.28 -1.02 -2.59
C CYS A 47 2.81 -1.03 -3.00
N LEU A 48 2.29 0.13 -3.38
CA LEU A 48 0.88 0.29 -3.74
C LEU A 48 0.70 1.38 -4.77
N ASP A 49 -0.46 1.40 -5.42
CA ASP A 49 -0.76 2.44 -6.41
C ASP A 49 -0.77 3.82 -5.76
N HIS A 50 -0.14 4.80 -6.42
CA HIS A 50 -0.07 6.18 -5.93
C HIS A 50 -1.44 6.88 -5.96
N HIS A 51 -2.25 6.59 -6.97
CA HIS A 51 -3.56 7.22 -7.14
C HIS A 51 -4.61 6.50 -6.29
N CYS A 52 -5.39 7.28 -5.54
CA CYS A 52 -6.43 6.79 -4.64
C CYS A 52 -7.54 6.07 -5.41
N PHE A 53 -7.99 4.93 -4.89
CA PHE A 53 -9.11 4.17 -5.44
C PHE A 53 -10.40 4.98 -5.64
N HIS A 54 -10.64 6.02 -4.82
CA HIS A 54 -11.91 6.77 -4.84
C HIS A 54 -12.05 7.65 -6.09
N ALA A 55 -11.11 8.58 -6.28
CA ALA A 55 -11.19 9.60 -7.34
C ALA A 55 -9.81 9.94 -7.93
N GLY A 56 -8.83 9.04 -7.79
CA GLY A 56 -7.52 9.18 -8.41
C GLY A 56 -6.60 10.24 -7.79
N ALA A 57 -6.93 10.82 -6.64
CA ALA A 57 -6.06 11.76 -5.94
C ALA A 57 -4.73 11.12 -5.50
N ALA A 58 -3.72 11.94 -5.19
CA ALA A 58 -2.36 11.51 -4.83
C ALA A 58 -2.26 10.85 -3.43
N LEU A 59 -2.85 9.66 -3.25
CA LEU A 59 -2.84 8.87 -2.00
C LEU A 59 -1.41 8.67 -1.48
N GLY A 60 -0.46 8.31 -2.36
CA GLY A 60 0.92 8.09 -1.96
C GLY A 60 1.65 9.34 -1.44
N SER A 61 1.07 10.53 -1.65
CA SER A 61 1.57 11.79 -1.06
C SER A 61 0.82 12.20 0.19
N GLY A 62 -0.24 11.47 0.58
CA GLY A 62 -1.04 11.72 1.76
C GLY A 62 -0.30 11.52 3.09
N ALA A 63 -1.03 11.74 4.18
CA ALA A 63 -0.50 11.51 5.52
C ALA A 63 -0.30 10.01 5.77
N LEU A 64 0.76 9.67 6.49
CA LEU A 64 1.02 8.32 6.97
C LEU A 64 0.73 8.28 8.47
N ILE A 65 -0.18 7.39 8.86
CA ILE A 65 -0.73 7.29 10.20
C ILE A 65 -0.44 5.89 10.73
N GLU A 66 -0.11 5.79 12.01
CA GLU A 66 -0.03 4.53 12.73
C GLU A 66 -1.32 4.34 13.55
N ILE A 67 -1.97 3.19 13.39
CA ILE A 67 -3.16 2.79 14.14
C ILE A 67 -2.83 1.45 14.79
N GLU A 68 -2.88 1.34 16.11
CA GLU A 68 -2.37 0.18 16.86
C GLU A 68 -2.87 -1.18 16.31
N GLU A 69 -4.17 -1.31 16.03
CA GLU A 69 -4.77 -2.58 15.58
C GLU A 69 -4.57 -2.87 14.08
N ILE A 70 -4.17 -1.88 13.28
CA ILE A 70 -4.11 -1.98 11.81
C ILE A 70 -2.66 -1.84 11.29
N GLY A 71 -1.80 -1.16 12.03
CA GLY A 71 -0.46 -0.76 11.64
C GLY A 71 -0.45 0.53 10.82
N THR A 72 0.38 0.54 9.78
CA THR A 72 0.61 1.73 8.94
C THR A 72 -0.52 1.94 7.92
N VAL A 73 -1.04 3.16 7.86
CA VAL A 73 -2.19 3.56 7.05
C VAL A 73 -1.88 4.84 6.29
N LEU A 74 -2.25 4.90 5.00
CA LEU A 74 -2.24 6.15 4.22
C LEU A 74 -3.61 6.80 4.26
N GLU A 75 -3.63 8.11 4.55
CA GLU A 75 -4.82 8.95 4.44
C GLU A 75 -4.77 9.80 3.18
N CYS A 76 -5.79 9.67 2.33
CA CYS A 76 -5.91 10.44 1.11
C CYS A 76 -6.16 11.93 1.41
N PRO A 77 -5.34 12.84 0.86
CA PRO A 77 -5.45 14.28 1.16
C PRO A 77 -6.73 14.93 0.62
N ALA A 78 -7.42 14.29 -0.33
CA ALA A 78 -8.60 14.87 -0.96
C ALA A 78 -9.88 14.70 -0.12
N HIS A 79 -10.07 13.53 0.50
CA HIS A 79 -11.35 13.17 1.14
C HIS A 79 -11.17 12.38 2.46
N GLY A 80 -9.94 12.22 2.95
CA GLY A 80 -9.67 11.52 4.21
C GLY A 80 -9.88 10.01 4.18
N TYR A 81 -10.03 9.38 3.00
CA TYR A 81 -10.08 7.92 2.90
C TYR A 81 -8.77 7.32 3.37
N ARG A 82 -8.88 6.35 4.27
CA ARG A 82 -7.74 5.65 4.87
C ARG A 82 -7.59 4.27 4.26
N VAL A 83 -6.35 3.88 4.01
CA VAL A 83 -5.99 2.60 3.38
C VAL A 83 -4.83 1.97 4.11
N SER A 84 -4.98 0.72 4.55
CA SER A 84 -3.86 -0.06 5.11
C SER A 84 -2.80 -0.29 4.03
N VAL A 85 -1.53 0.03 4.34
CA VAL A 85 -0.43 -0.15 3.37
C VAL A 85 -0.08 -1.62 3.16
N ARG A 86 -0.41 -2.48 4.14
CA ARG A 86 -0.14 -3.92 4.12
C ARG A 86 -1.17 -4.66 3.28
N SER A 87 -2.45 -4.44 3.53
CA SER A 87 -3.53 -5.21 2.87
C SER A 87 -4.14 -4.48 1.66
N GLY A 88 -4.11 -3.14 1.64
CA GLY A 88 -4.83 -2.33 0.66
C GLY A 88 -6.32 -2.17 0.99
N GLU A 89 -6.73 -2.58 2.19
CA GLU A 89 -8.11 -2.44 2.65
C GLU A 89 -8.41 -1.03 3.09
N ARG A 90 -9.66 -0.63 2.89
CA ARG A 90 -10.15 0.63 3.45
C ARG A 90 -10.26 0.50 4.96
N VAL A 91 -9.82 1.55 5.65
CA VAL A 91 -9.93 1.69 7.09
C VAL A 91 -11.02 2.72 7.38
N ALA A 92 -11.92 2.40 8.30
CA ALA A 92 -12.98 3.30 8.73
C ALA A 92 -13.12 3.25 10.25
N SER A 93 -13.51 4.36 10.85
CA SER A 93 -13.93 4.38 12.25
C SER A 93 -15.38 3.92 12.34
N THR A 94 -15.69 3.07 13.31
CA THR A 94 -17.07 2.85 13.71
C THR A 94 -17.58 4.11 14.40
N CYS A 95 -18.85 4.47 14.16
CA CYS A 95 -19.55 5.40 15.04
C CYS A 95 -20.07 4.55 16.21
N PRO A 96 -19.44 4.61 17.39
CA PRO A 96 -19.92 3.83 18.52
C PRO A 96 -21.34 4.28 18.93
N ALA A 97 -22.11 3.35 19.51
CA ALA A 97 -23.31 3.71 20.26
C ALA A 97 -22.94 4.67 21.40
N GLU A 98 -23.90 5.45 21.91
CA GLU A 98 -23.65 6.41 23.01
C GLU A 98 -22.88 5.74 24.17
N GLY A 99 -21.70 6.30 24.48
CA GLY A 99 -20.84 5.85 25.58
C GLY A 99 -19.75 4.84 25.23
N ALA A 100 -19.66 4.35 23.98
CA ALA A 100 -18.54 3.51 23.54
C ALA A 100 -17.42 4.34 22.85
N GLU A 101 -16.18 3.86 22.95
CA GLU A 101 -15.01 4.47 22.32
C GLU A 101 -14.98 4.17 20.82
N ALA A 102 -14.57 5.16 20.01
CA ALA A 102 -14.43 4.97 18.57
C ALA A 102 -13.27 4.01 18.28
N ARG A 103 -13.52 3.00 17.43
CA ARG A 103 -12.51 2.04 16.98
C ARG A 103 -12.29 2.15 15.50
N TRP A 104 -11.02 2.04 15.09
CA TRP A 104 -10.64 1.94 13.69
C TRP A 104 -10.61 0.49 13.27
N GLU A 105 -11.24 0.18 12.15
CA GLU A 105 -11.34 -1.18 11.65
C GLU A 105 -11.04 -1.21 10.15
N ALA A 106 -10.31 -2.25 9.71
CA ALA A 106 -10.23 -2.60 8.31
C ALA A 106 -11.59 -3.16 7.88
N CYS A 107 -12.21 -2.58 6.86
CA CYS A 107 -13.60 -2.91 6.50
C CYS A 107 -13.73 -4.25 5.74
N GLY A 108 -12.66 -5.04 5.63
CA GLY A 108 -12.59 -6.29 4.86
C GLY A 108 -12.69 -6.13 3.34
N GLN A 109 -12.78 -4.89 2.84
CA GLN A 109 -12.81 -4.60 1.42
C GLN A 109 -11.44 -4.07 0.98
N ARG A 110 -10.73 -4.86 0.18
CA ARG A 110 -9.53 -4.40 -0.52
C ARG A 110 -9.93 -3.40 -1.60
N VAL A 111 -9.54 -2.15 -1.42
CA VAL A 111 -9.88 -1.05 -2.34
C VAL A 111 -8.66 -0.54 -3.10
N GLN A 112 -7.47 -0.69 -2.53
CA GLN A 112 -6.22 -0.23 -3.11
C GLN A 112 -5.37 -1.44 -3.48
N ARG A 113 -4.77 -1.41 -4.67
CA ARG A 113 -3.88 -2.49 -5.11
C ARG A 113 -2.56 -2.42 -4.34
N ILE A 114 -2.17 -3.55 -3.76
CA ILE A 114 -0.82 -3.79 -3.23
C ILE A 114 -0.04 -4.62 -4.26
N HIS A 115 1.19 -4.21 -4.52
CA HIS A 115 2.13 -4.91 -5.38
C HIS A 115 3.06 -5.75 -4.50
N PRO A 116 3.20 -7.06 -4.75
CA PRO A 116 4.18 -7.90 -4.04
C PRO A 116 5.56 -7.25 -4.10
N THR A 117 6.22 -7.17 -2.95
CA THR A 117 7.47 -6.44 -2.77
C THR A 117 8.47 -7.28 -1.99
N ARG A 118 9.73 -7.26 -2.41
CA ARG A 118 10.85 -7.87 -1.66
C ARG A 118 12.15 -7.13 -1.94
N VAL A 119 13.19 -7.43 -1.17
CA VAL A 119 14.53 -6.89 -1.40
C VAL A 119 15.35 -7.89 -2.21
N ASP A 120 16.05 -7.42 -3.23
CA ASP A 120 17.07 -8.21 -3.91
C ASP A 120 18.26 -8.43 -2.96
N PRO A 121 18.58 -9.68 -2.59
CA PRO A 121 19.64 -9.96 -1.63
C PRO A 121 21.05 -9.62 -2.16
N CYS A 122 21.23 -9.54 -3.47
CA CYS A 122 22.53 -9.23 -4.09
C CYS A 122 22.76 -7.72 -4.22
N THR A 123 21.69 -6.96 -4.48
CA THR A 123 21.82 -5.52 -4.81
C THR A 123 21.23 -4.59 -3.76
N GLY A 124 20.45 -5.09 -2.80
CA GLY A 124 19.72 -4.26 -1.83
C GLY A 124 18.54 -3.49 -2.42
N LYS A 125 18.27 -3.65 -3.73
CA LYS A 125 17.20 -2.91 -4.42
C LYS A 125 15.83 -3.50 -4.14
N VAL A 126 14.81 -2.64 -4.16
CA VAL A 126 13.42 -3.06 -4.06
C VAL A 126 12.98 -3.72 -5.36
N LEU A 127 12.49 -4.96 -5.27
CA LEU A 127 11.85 -5.72 -6.34
C LEU A 127 10.34 -5.67 -6.17
N VAL A 128 9.60 -5.42 -7.25
CA VAL A 128 8.13 -5.41 -7.25
C VAL A 128 7.56 -6.25 -8.39
N GLN A 129 6.43 -6.90 -8.15
CA GLN A 129 5.60 -7.47 -9.23
C GLN A 129 4.45 -6.51 -9.53
N ILE A 130 4.46 -5.93 -10.74
CA ILE A 130 3.41 -4.99 -11.17
C ILE A 130 2.33 -5.75 -11.94
N GLY A 131 1.20 -6.01 -11.28
CA GLY A 131 0.01 -6.61 -11.90
C GLY A 131 -0.50 -5.81 -13.11
N ALA A 132 -0.67 -6.48 -14.25
CA ALA A 132 -1.18 -5.86 -15.49
C ALA A 132 -2.65 -5.43 -15.36
N CYS A 133 -3.43 -6.08 -14.50
CA CYS A 133 -4.85 -5.80 -14.29
C CYS A 133 -5.24 -5.97 -12.81
N GLY A 134 -6.40 -5.44 -12.40
CA GLY A 134 -6.82 -5.31 -11.01
C GLY A 134 -7.28 -6.59 -10.33
N HIS A 135 -6.63 -7.73 -10.57
CA HIS A 135 -6.91 -8.94 -9.83
C HIS A 135 -6.01 -9.01 -8.60
N SER A 136 -6.64 -9.06 -7.43
CA SER A 136 -5.97 -9.51 -6.21
C SER A 136 -5.67 -10.99 -6.38
N PRO A 137 -4.44 -11.48 -6.12
CA PRO A 137 -4.29 -12.90 -5.81
C PRO A 137 -5.23 -13.19 -4.64
N SER A 138 -6.06 -14.23 -4.79
CA SER A 138 -6.93 -14.71 -3.73
C SER A 138 -6.08 -14.94 -2.48
N VAL A 139 -6.43 -14.28 -1.38
CA VAL A 139 -5.86 -14.59 -0.07
C VAL A 139 -6.21 -16.07 0.20
N PRO A 140 -5.23 -16.96 0.43
CA PRO A 140 -5.56 -18.33 0.82
C PRO A 140 -6.35 -18.27 2.12
N GLN A 141 -7.51 -18.96 2.12
CA GLN A 141 -8.36 -19.17 3.31
C GLN A 141 -7.65 -20.03 4.35
#